data_AF-X1MK01-F1
#
_entry.id   AF-X1MK01-F1
#
_cell.length_a   1.000
_cell.length_b   1.000
_cell.length_c   1.000
_cell.angle_alpha   90.00
_cell.angle_beta   90.00
_cell.angle_gamma   90.00
#
_symmetry.space_group_name_H-M   'P 1'
#
loop_
_entity.id
_entity.type
_entity.pdbx_description
1 polymer ?
#
loop_
_entity_poly.entity_id
_entity_poly.type
_entity_poly.pdbx_seq_one_letter_code
_entity_poly.pdbx_strand_id
1 'polypeptide(L)'
;GKILVGGLGLGLFATMAAKKKEVTKVIVVEINKDVIKLCKPKDKKIKVIQCDIWKFIKESNEKFDYAYIDIHYGTSCMEYMRTVLPMKKLFKEKHSNTPIDFWGEEEMKAQYNPDFEKERAERLKR
;
A
#
# COMPACT_ATOMS: atom_id res chain seq x y z
N GLY A 1 -2.13 0.98 17.49
CA GLY A 1 -0.71 0.75 17.22
C GLY A 1 -0.15 1.71 16.17
N LYS A 2 0.94 1.32 15.53
CA LYS A 2 1.62 2.03 14.45
C LYS A 2 1.07 1.59 13.09
N ILE A 3 0.72 2.55 12.25
CA ILE A 3 0.14 2.32 10.92
C ILE A 3 1.14 2.73 9.83
N LEU A 4 1.27 1.91 8.79
CA LEU A 4 1.91 2.28 7.52
C LEU A 4 0.85 2.76 6.52
N VAL A 5 1.12 3.86 5.84
CA VAL A 5 0.33 4.33 4.70
C VAL A 5 1.27 4.49 3.50
N GLY A 6 1.03 3.73 2.44
CA GLY A 6 1.73 3.89 1.17
C GLY A 6 0.95 4.83 0.27
N GLY A 7 1.56 5.93 -0.17
CA GLY A 7 0.88 7.05 -0.83
C GLY A 7 0.29 8.04 0.17
N LEU A 8 0.22 9.32 -0.23
CA LEU A 8 -0.36 10.39 0.58
C LEU A 8 -1.70 10.87 0.02
N GLY A 9 -1.80 11.06 -1.29
CA GLY A 9 -2.95 11.72 -1.91
C GLY A 9 -3.26 13.07 -1.26
N LEU A 10 -4.49 13.26 -0.80
CA LEU A 10 -4.91 14.44 -0.03
C LEU A 10 -4.65 14.34 1.48
N GLY A 11 -4.04 13.24 1.95
CA GLY A 11 -3.75 13.01 3.36
C GLY A 11 -4.97 12.62 4.21
N LEU A 12 -6.12 12.30 3.58
CA LEU A 12 -7.37 11.98 4.26
C LEU A 12 -7.25 10.74 5.14
N PHE A 13 -6.80 9.62 4.60
CA PHE A 13 -6.65 8.38 5.37
C PHE A 13 -5.70 8.57 6.56
N ALA A 14 -4.51 9.12 6.32
CA ALA A 14 -3.52 9.37 7.37
C ALA A 14 -4.07 10.26 8.49
N THR A 15 -4.80 11.32 8.14
CA THR A 15 -5.44 12.23 9.10
C THR A 15 -6.53 11.54 9.91
N MET A 16 -7.39 10.75 9.25
CA MET A 16 -8.47 10.03 9.93
C MET A 16 -7.94 8.90 10.82
N ALA A 17 -6.90 8.20 10.38
CA ALA A 17 -6.20 7.20 11.18
C ALA A 17 -5.58 7.82 12.44
N ALA A 18 -4.93 8.99 12.32
CA ALA A 18 -4.32 9.66 13.48
C ALA A 18 -5.34 10.09 14.54
N LYS A 19 -6.59 10.40 14.16
CA LYS A 19 -7.66 10.76 15.09
C LYS A 19 -8.11 9.61 15.99
N LYS A 20 -7.90 8.35 15.58
CA LYS A 20 -8.23 7.18 16.39
C LYS A 20 -7.36 7.13 17.66
N LYS A 21 -7.96 6.85 18.81
CA LYS A 21 -7.26 6.88 20.12
C LYS A 21 -6.21 5.78 20.22
N GLU A 22 -6.54 4.61 19.69
CA GLU A 22 -5.70 3.43 19.63
C GLU A 22 -4.50 3.58 18.67
N VAL A 23 -4.53 4.53 17.75
CA VAL A 23 -3.42 4.82 16.83
C VAL A 23 -2.40 5.72 17.51
N THR A 24 -1.18 5.20 17.65
CA THR A 24 -0.07 5.89 18.32
C THR A 24 0.85 6.61 17.35
N LYS A 25 0.96 6.13 16.10
CA LYS A 25 1.80 6.71 15.05
C LYS A 25 1.32 6.28 13.66
N VAL A 26 1.41 7.19 12.70
CA VAL A 26 1.15 6.92 11.28
C VAL A 26 2.41 7.28 10.50
N ILE A 27 2.98 6.33 9.77
CA ILE A 27 4.08 6.56 8.85
C ILE A 27 3.51 6.58 7.44
N VAL A 28 3.55 7.74 6.80
CA VAL A 28 3.16 7.91 5.39
C VAL A 28 4.41 7.87 4.53
N VAL A 29 4.40 7.07 3.48
CA VAL A 29 5.49 6.96 2.50
C VAL A 29 4.95 7.44 1.16
N GLU A 30 5.46 8.58 0.68
CA GLU A 30 5.02 9.20 -0.57
C GLU A 30 6.25 9.51 -1.43
N ILE A 31 6.18 9.24 -2.73
CA ILE A 31 7.31 9.43 -3.64
C ILE A 31 7.38 10.87 -4.16
N ASN A 32 6.21 11.49 -4.38
CA ASN A 32 6.09 12.80 -5.01
C ASN A 32 6.26 13.93 -3.97
N LYS A 33 7.37 14.65 -4.08
CA LYS A 33 7.69 15.79 -3.21
C LYS A 33 6.64 16.90 -3.22
N ASP A 34 6.00 17.16 -4.35
CA ASP A 34 5.02 18.22 -4.48
C ASP A 34 3.70 17.85 -3.81
N VAL A 35 3.29 16.58 -3.90
CA VAL A 35 2.16 16.04 -3.13
C VAL A 35 2.43 16.18 -1.63
N ILE A 36 3.64 15.86 -1.16
CA ILE A 36 4.02 16.07 0.24
C ILE A 36 3.95 17.55 0.61
N LYS A 37 4.51 18.44 -0.22
CA LYS A 37 4.53 19.88 0.05
C LYS A 37 3.12 20.46 0.17
N LEU A 38 2.19 20.00 -0.67
CA LEU A 38 0.82 20.51 -0.72
C LEU A 38 -0.09 19.88 0.35
N CYS A 39 0.02 18.56 0.54
CA CYS A 39 -0.99 17.78 1.27
C CYS A 39 -0.53 17.24 2.64
N LYS A 40 0.71 17.49 3.06
CA LYS A 40 1.25 16.96 4.32
C LYS A 40 0.36 17.34 5.52
N PRO A 41 -0.20 16.36 6.26
CA PRO A 41 -0.97 16.63 7.47
C PRO A 41 -0.11 17.24 8.58
N LYS A 42 -0.73 18.08 9.43
CA LYS A 42 -0.06 18.74 10.57
C LYS A 42 -0.20 17.99 11.90
N ASP A 43 -0.75 16.78 11.90
CA ASP A 43 -0.93 15.99 13.13
C ASP A 43 0.41 15.42 13.63
N LYS A 44 0.68 15.55 14.93
CA LYS A 44 1.93 15.09 15.58
C LYS A 44 2.15 13.57 15.51
N LYS A 45 1.09 12.78 15.34
CA LYS A 45 1.19 11.31 15.18
C LYS A 45 1.68 10.93 13.77
N ILE A 46 1.61 11.85 12.81
CA ILE A 46 1.90 11.57 11.40
C ILE A 46 3.34 11.95 11.07
N LYS A 47 4.10 10.97 10.56
CA LYS A 47 5.43 11.17 9.99
C LYS A 47 5.35 10.86 8.49
N VAL A 48 5.65 11.85 7.65
CA VAL A 48 5.76 11.66 6.19
C VAL A 48 7.22 11.45 5.82
N ILE A 49 7.49 10.39 5.04
CA ILE A 49 8.79 10.02 4.52
C ILE A 49 8.71 10.10 3.00
N GLN A 50 9.60 10.89 2.38
CA GLN A 50 9.70 10.93 0.93
C GLN A 50 10.51 9.71 0.45
N CYS A 51 9.83 8.67 -0.02
CA CYS A 51 10.45 7.43 -0.50
C CYS A 51 9.49 6.67 -1.41
N ASP A 52 10.04 5.77 -2.23
CA ASP A 52 9.26 4.75 -2.90
C ASP A 52 8.78 3.68 -1.89
N ILE A 53 7.51 3.28 -1.99
CA ILE A 53 6.90 2.35 -1.04
C ILE A 53 7.50 0.94 -1.12
N TRP A 54 7.88 0.46 -2.32
CA TRP A 54 8.51 -0.85 -2.47
C TRP A 54 9.89 -0.87 -1.83
N LYS A 55 10.68 0.20 -2.05
CA LYS A 55 11.97 0.38 -1.39
C LYS A 55 11.80 0.43 0.12
N PHE A 56 10.83 1.20 0.61
CA PHE A 56 10.55 1.30 2.03
C PHE A 56 10.21 -0.06 2.67
N ILE A 57 9.31 -0.84 2.07
CA ILE A 57 8.94 -2.17 2.59
C ILE A 57 10.16 -3.12 2.60
N LYS A 58 11.03 -3.06 1.58
CA LYS A 58 12.21 -3.93 1.50
C LYS A 58 13.27 -3.64 2.58
N GLU A 59 13.50 -2.36 2.85
CA GLU A 59 14.62 -1.88 3.66
C GLU A 59 14.24 -1.59 5.12
N SER A 60 12.97 -1.33 5.39
CA SER A 60 12.50 -0.96 6.73
C SER A 60 12.40 -2.16 7.66
N ASN A 61 12.94 -2.01 8.87
CA ASN A 61 12.74 -2.94 9.99
C ASN A 61 11.61 -2.48 10.92
N GLU A 62 10.84 -1.46 10.54
CA GLU A 62 9.73 -0.96 11.33
C GLU A 62 8.63 -2.01 11.48
N LYS A 63 8.16 -2.23 12.71
CA LYS A 63 6.99 -3.07 12.97
C LYS A 63 5.73 -2.21 12.94
N PHE A 64 4.72 -2.71 12.23
CA PHE A 64 3.42 -2.08 12.03
C PHE A 64 2.31 -3.00 12.53
N ASP A 65 1.23 -2.41 13.03
CA ASP A 65 0.04 -3.12 13.46
C ASP A 65 -1.01 -3.19 12.33
N TYR A 66 -0.90 -2.31 11.34
CA TYR A 66 -1.75 -2.28 10.15
C TYR A 66 -1.05 -1.50 9.02
N ALA A 67 -1.32 -1.87 7.77
CA ALA A 67 -0.86 -1.14 6.60
C ALA A 67 -2.01 -0.88 5.62
N TYR A 68 -1.99 0.30 5.01
CA TYR A 68 -2.92 0.67 3.95
C TYR A 68 -2.16 1.26 2.76
N ILE A 69 -2.37 0.74 1.57
CA ILE A 69 -1.68 1.18 0.36
C ILE A 69 -2.69 1.86 -0.57
N ASP A 70 -2.48 3.15 -0.79
CA ASP A 70 -3.28 4.04 -1.63
C ASP A 70 -2.33 4.87 -2.53
N ILE A 71 -1.72 4.17 -3.48
CA ILE A 71 -0.83 4.78 -4.48
C ILE A 71 -1.57 4.90 -5.81
N HIS A 72 -1.06 5.77 -6.69
CA HIS A 72 -1.69 6.00 -7.97
C HIS A 72 -1.43 4.85 -8.96
N TYR A 73 -2.49 4.11 -9.31
CA TYR A 73 -2.55 3.10 -10.36
C TYR A 73 -3.99 2.96 -10.87
N GLY A 74 -4.19 2.20 -11.96
CA GLY A 74 -5.53 1.82 -12.42
C GLY A 74 -6.17 0.72 -11.57
N THR A 75 -7.47 0.45 -11.75
CA THR A 75 -8.21 -0.60 -11.04
C THR A 75 -8.46 -1.85 -11.89
N SER A 76 -7.57 -2.13 -12.84
CA SER A 76 -7.70 -3.32 -13.72
C SER A 76 -7.20 -4.59 -13.03
N CYS A 77 -7.64 -5.76 -13.52
CA CYS A 77 -7.07 -7.05 -13.08
C CYS A 77 -5.55 -7.15 -13.31
N MET A 78 -5.00 -6.43 -14.28
CA MET A 78 -3.54 -6.40 -14.48
C MET A 78 -2.80 -5.69 -13.35
N GLU A 79 -3.40 -4.65 -12.75
CA GLU A 79 -2.81 -3.97 -11.59
C GLU A 79 -2.89 -4.84 -10.34
N TYR A 80 -3.96 -5.62 -10.19
CA TYR A 80 -4.03 -6.65 -9.16
C TYR A 80 -2.81 -7.58 -9.20
N MET A 81 -2.49 -8.07 -10.41
CA MET A 81 -1.44 -9.04 -10.62
C MET A 81 -0.02 -8.46 -10.56
N ARG A 82 0.17 -7.25 -11.08
CA ARG A 82 1.49 -6.63 -11.20
C ARG A 82 1.89 -5.83 -9.96
N THR A 83 0.92 -5.36 -9.21
CA THR A 83 1.14 -4.44 -8.08
C THR A 83 0.66 -5.05 -6.76
N VAL A 84 -0.63 -5.37 -6.65
CA VAL A 84 -1.23 -5.80 -5.37
C VAL A 84 -0.67 -7.16 -4.90
N LEU A 85 -0.75 -8.20 -5.73
CA LEU A 85 -0.27 -9.55 -5.36
C LEU A 85 1.23 -9.57 -5.02
N PRO A 86 2.13 -8.99 -5.83
CA PRO A 86 3.56 -8.97 -5.50
C PRO A 86 3.86 -8.15 -4.25
N MET A 87 3.13 -7.04 -4.02
CA MET A 87 3.32 -6.23 -2.82
C MET A 87 2.83 -6.98 -1.57
N LYS A 88 1.68 -7.65 -1.63
CA LYS A 88 1.20 -8.52 -0.54
C LYS A 88 2.20 -9.61 -0.20
N LYS A 89 2.79 -10.25 -1.21
CA LYS A 89 3.83 -11.27 -1.03
C LYS A 89 5.05 -10.68 -0.32
N LEU A 90 5.61 -9.59 -0.85
CA LEU A 90 6.75 -8.89 -0.25
C LEU A 90 6.46 -8.43 1.19
N PHE A 91 5.27 -7.87 1.42
CA PHE A 91 4.86 -7.36 2.72
C PHE A 91 4.72 -8.50 3.73
N LYS A 92 4.18 -9.66 3.34
CA LYS A 92 4.10 -10.85 4.19
C LYS A 92 5.47 -11.40 4.55
N GLU A 93 6.44 -11.35 3.64
CA GLU A 93 7.83 -11.76 3.91
C GLU A 93 8.52 -10.87 4.95
N LYS A 94 8.22 -9.56 4.95
CA LYS A 94 8.86 -8.57 5.84
C LYS A 94 8.08 -8.26 7.13
N HIS A 95 6.76 -8.40 7.08
CA HIS A 95 5.82 -8.02 8.13
C HIS A 95 4.73 -9.10 8.29
N SER A 96 5.14 -10.33 8.61
CA SER A 96 4.31 -11.55 8.54
C SER A 96 2.98 -11.53 9.30
N ASN A 97 2.87 -10.71 10.34
CA ASN A 97 1.70 -10.64 11.22
C ASN A 97 0.92 -9.32 11.08
N THR A 98 1.26 -8.51 10.08
CA THR A 98 0.64 -7.19 9.88
C THR A 98 -0.41 -7.29 8.77
N PRO A 99 -1.70 -7.04 9.06
CA PRO A 99 -2.72 -6.93 8.03
C PRO A 99 -2.43 -5.77 7.08
N ILE A 100 -2.75 -5.97 5.79
CA ILE A 100 -2.54 -4.98 4.73
C ILE A 100 -3.72 -4.96 3.77
N ASP A 101 -4.25 -3.76 3.54
CA ASP A 101 -5.33 -3.51 2.57
C ASP A 101 -4.89 -2.49 1.51
N PHE A 102 -5.51 -2.56 0.34
CA PHE A 102 -5.18 -1.73 -0.83
C PHE A 102 -6.41 -0.96 -1.30
N TRP A 103 -6.20 0.26 -1.80
CA TRP A 103 -7.22 0.99 -2.52
C TRP A 103 -7.63 0.25 -3.81
N GLY A 104 -8.93 0.08 -4.00
CA GLY A 104 -9.52 -0.50 -5.22
C GLY A 104 -9.33 -2.02 -5.37
N GLU A 105 -8.93 -2.72 -4.31
CA GLU A 105 -8.56 -4.13 -4.41
C GLU A 105 -9.72 -5.04 -4.83
N GLU A 106 -10.91 -4.83 -4.26
CA GLU A 106 -12.06 -5.69 -4.56
C GLU A 106 -12.52 -5.52 -6.01
N GLU A 107 -12.47 -4.30 -6.54
CA GLU A 107 -12.76 -4.00 -7.94
C GLU A 107 -11.77 -4.69 -8.88
N MET A 108 -10.48 -4.64 -8.54
CA MET A 108 -9.41 -5.29 -9.28
C MET A 108 -9.56 -6.82 -9.26
N LYS A 109 -9.87 -7.37 -8.09
CA LYS A 109 -10.03 -8.81 -7.85
C LYS A 109 -11.27 -9.36 -8.53
N ALA A 110 -12.37 -8.61 -8.58
CA ALA A 110 -13.59 -9.01 -9.28
C ALA A 110 -13.38 -9.21 -10.79
N GLN A 111 -12.41 -8.51 -11.38
CA GLN A 111 -12.03 -8.64 -12.79
C GLN A 111 -10.98 -9.76 -13.03
N TYR A 112 -10.39 -10.30 -11.96
CA TYR A 112 -9.35 -11.31 -12.05
C TYR A 112 -9.95 -12.71 -12.23
N ASN A 113 -9.64 -13.34 -13.36
CA ASN A 113 -9.98 -14.74 -13.62
C ASN A 113 -8.72 -15.62 -13.50
N PRO A 114 -8.60 -16.46 -12.45
CA PRO A 114 -7.42 -17.32 -12.27
C PRO A 114 -7.25 -18.40 -13.34
N ASP A 115 -8.32 -18.78 -14.05
CA ASP A 115 -8.23 -19.77 -15.12
C ASP A 115 -7.59 -19.18 -16.38
N PHE A 116 -7.80 -17.88 -16.64
CA PHE A 116 -7.13 -17.16 -17.73
C PHE A 116 -5.60 -17.18 -17.59
N GLU A 117 -5.08 -17.12 -16.36
CA GLU A 117 -3.63 -17.17 -16.11
C GLU A 117 -3.04 -18.55 -16.34
N LYS A 118 -3.75 -19.61 -15.96
CA LYS A 118 -3.32 -20.99 -16.27
C LYS A 118 -3.25 -21.20 -17.78
N GLU A 119 -4.29 -20.78 -18.50
CA GLU A 119 -4.33 -20.87 -19.97
C GLU A 119 -3.20 -20.06 -20.63
N ARG A 120 -2.95 -18.84 -20.16
CA ARG A 120 -1.85 -18.00 -20.68
C ARG A 120 -0.48 -18.62 -20.43
N ALA A 121 -0.24 -19.15 -19.22
CA ALA A 121 1.02 -19.81 -18.87
C ALA A 121 1.25 -21.09 -19.69
N GLU A 122 0.19 -21.83 -20.02
CA GLU A 122 0.26 -22.99 -20.91
C GLU A 122 0.54 -22.61 -22.36
N ARG A 123 -0.05 -21.51 -22.85
CA ARG A 123 0.21 -20.99 -24.22
C ARG A 123 1.66 -20.54 -24.41
N LEU A 124 2.27 -19.95 -23.39
CA LEU A 124 3.68 -19.51 -23.44
C LEU A 124 4.70 -20.65 -23.36
N LYS A 125 4.26 -21.87 -23.01
CA LYS A 125 5.10 -23.08 -22.99
C LYS A 125 5.06 -23.86 -24.31
N ARG A 126 4.20 -23.48 -25.24
CA ARG A 126 4.12 -24.03 -26.61
C ARG A 126 4.94 -23.18 -27.56
#